data_AF-A0A2D7GGK4-F1
#
_entry.id   AF-A0A2D7GGK4-F1
#
_cell.length_a   1.000
_cell.length_b   1.000
_cell.length_c   1.000
_cell.angle_alpha   90.00
_cell.angle_beta   90.00
_cell.angle_gamma   90.00
#
_symmetry.space_group_name_H-M   'P 1'
#
loop_
_entity.id
_entity.type
_entity.pdbx_description
1 polymer ?
#
loop_
_entity_poly.entity_id
_entity_poly.type
_entity_poly.pdbx_seq_one_letter_code
_entity_poly.pdbx_strand_id
1 'polypeptide(L)'
;MKRIIKMATKNLSVFFQMDSFDKLNKKSDSTISIIKEAFKKDIEIWVGSPNDICLSEKNVYAKGYKVLGSDLKLGRAEDFNIKKFNFFFIRQDPPFDLRYLTNCYILEIHKKFNNKPYFINDPNGIKNFTEKIFPLYFSELMPKTYLCEDEVFFLTLLKKHKNLVLKTLYNKGGDGVEKVSQSNIKIAVKCFNSLINYYSVPVVIQEFLEDVKFGDKRCILLDGSPVGVINRIPIKGEFKANLHLGGQAKRTSLTKNEKKICEVLKPILKKEKLFFVGIDLINERLTEINVTSPTGIVQIQDIAGINIAKMLWEKLIKKNLL
;
A
#
# COMPACT_ATOMS: atom_id res chain seq x y z
N MET A 1 4.81 31.54 7.26
CA MET A 1 4.42 30.17 6.81
C MET A 1 3.18 29.60 7.50
N LYS A 2 3.11 29.43 8.83
CA LYS A 2 1.93 28.84 9.52
C LYS A 2 0.59 29.57 9.23
N ARG A 3 0.59 30.90 9.18
CA ARG A 3 -0.62 31.72 8.91
C ARG A 3 -1.10 31.61 7.46
N ILE A 4 -0.18 31.46 6.50
CA ILE A 4 -0.48 31.25 5.07
C ILE A 4 -1.05 29.85 4.84
N ILE A 5 -0.48 28.82 5.48
CA ILE A 5 -1.02 27.45 5.43
C ILE A 5 -2.42 27.39 6.02
N LYS A 6 -2.68 28.08 7.15
CA LYS A 6 -4.01 28.10 7.79
C LYS A 6 -5.09 28.82 6.96
N MET A 7 -4.72 29.81 6.15
CA MET A 7 -5.66 30.44 5.21
C MET A 7 -5.89 29.57 3.97
N ALA A 8 -4.88 28.82 3.52
CA ALA A 8 -4.95 27.93 2.36
C ALA A 8 -5.75 26.64 2.59
N THR A 9 -5.94 26.22 3.85
CA THR A 9 -6.74 25.02 4.20
C THR A 9 -8.20 25.33 4.50
N LYS A 10 -8.55 26.60 4.66
CA LYS A 10 -9.93 27.05 4.86
C LYS A 10 -10.71 26.65 3.59
N ASN A 11 -11.62 25.68 3.72
CA ASN A 11 -12.43 25.05 2.66
C ASN A 11 -11.86 23.81 1.98
N LEU A 12 -10.78 23.19 2.47
CA LEU A 12 -10.37 21.87 1.98
C LEU A 12 -11.24 20.78 2.59
N SER A 13 -11.68 19.85 1.75
CA SER A 13 -12.42 18.66 2.17
C SER A 13 -11.83 17.39 1.56
N VAL A 14 -11.91 16.30 2.31
CA VAL A 14 -11.40 14.98 1.94
C VAL A 14 -12.38 13.88 2.28
N PHE A 15 -12.49 12.91 1.38
CA PHE A 15 -13.16 11.64 1.65
C PHE A 15 -12.14 10.49 1.73
N PHE A 16 -12.23 9.66 2.76
CA PHE A 16 -11.48 8.41 2.87
C PHE A 16 -12.42 7.24 2.63
N GLN A 17 -12.25 6.58 1.50
CA GLN A 17 -12.78 5.25 1.29
C GLN A 17 -11.86 4.26 2.02
N MET A 18 -12.37 3.59 3.05
CA MET A 18 -11.54 2.76 3.95
C MET A 18 -12.35 1.65 4.62
N ASP A 19 -11.65 0.74 5.29
CA ASP A 19 -12.26 -0.18 6.25
C ASP A 19 -12.87 0.58 7.45
N SER A 20 -13.83 -0.04 8.13
CA SER A 20 -14.46 0.58 9.30
C SER A 20 -13.45 0.81 10.43
N PHE A 21 -13.61 1.89 11.20
CA PHE A 21 -12.70 2.20 12.30
C PHE A 21 -12.58 1.08 13.33
N ASP A 22 -13.62 0.26 13.52
CA ASP A 22 -13.62 -0.88 14.46
C ASP A 22 -12.66 -2.00 14.03
N LYS A 23 -12.31 -2.08 12.74
CA LYS A 23 -11.34 -3.05 12.21
C LYS A 23 -9.90 -2.53 12.28
N LEU A 24 -9.70 -1.25 12.58
CA LEU A 24 -8.37 -0.63 12.54
C LEU A 24 -7.71 -0.59 13.90
N ASN A 25 -6.39 -0.81 13.92
CA ASN A 25 -5.60 -0.59 15.11
C ASN A 25 -5.34 0.92 15.32
N LYS A 26 -6.09 1.53 16.24
CA LYS A 26 -6.02 2.96 16.56
C LYS A 26 -4.62 3.49 16.92
N LYS A 27 -3.72 2.61 17.38
CA LYS A 27 -2.34 2.98 17.74
C LYS A 27 -1.40 2.96 16.55
N SER A 28 -1.53 2.02 15.63
CA SER A 28 -0.53 1.77 14.59
C SER A 28 -1.01 2.04 13.16
N ASP A 29 -2.29 2.35 12.96
CA ASP A 29 -2.87 2.51 11.63
C ASP A 29 -2.47 3.83 10.94
N SER A 30 -1.96 3.71 9.71
CA SER A 30 -1.55 4.85 8.90
C SER A 30 -2.71 5.75 8.50
N THR A 31 -3.88 5.20 8.16
CA THR A 31 -5.05 5.97 7.74
C THR A 31 -5.54 6.85 8.88
N ILE A 32 -5.58 6.32 10.10
CA ILE A 32 -5.89 7.09 11.32
C ILE A 32 -4.88 8.23 11.54
N SER A 33 -3.57 7.96 11.39
CA SER A 33 -2.54 8.99 11.52
C SER A 33 -2.72 10.12 10.49
N ILE A 34 -3.03 9.76 9.23
CA ILE A 34 -3.32 10.73 8.16
C ILE A 34 -4.58 11.56 8.49
N ILE A 35 -5.66 10.94 8.95
CA ILE A 35 -6.90 11.63 9.37
C ILE A 35 -6.63 12.61 10.51
N LYS A 36 -5.87 12.20 11.54
CA LYS A 36 -5.53 13.07 12.67
C LYS A 36 -4.70 14.29 12.25
N GLU A 37 -3.78 14.13 11.31
CA GLU A 37 -3.02 15.27 10.75
C GLU A 37 -3.89 16.18 9.86
N ALA A 38 -4.89 15.63 9.18
CA ALA A 38 -5.87 16.42 8.43
C ALA A 38 -6.67 17.33 9.37
N PHE A 39 -7.10 16.77 10.51
CA PHE A 39 -7.89 17.48 11.51
C PHE A 39 -7.10 18.67 12.10
N LYS A 40 -5.81 18.49 12.40
CA LYS A 40 -4.91 19.56 12.86
C LYS A 40 -4.73 20.71 11.85
N LYS A 41 -5.10 20.48 10.58
CA LYS A 41 -5.00 21.45 9.48
C LYS A 41 -6.35 22.08 9.13
N ASP A 42 -7.38 21.87 9.94
CA ASP A 42 -8.74 22.37 9.74
C ASP A 42 -9.36 21.88 8.41
N ILE A 43 -8.98 20.67 7.94
CA ILE A 43 -9.56 20.02 6.76
C ILE A 43 -10.85 19.31 7.15
N GLU A 44 -11.92 19.50 6.38
CA GLU A 44 -13.16 18.75 6.56
C GLU A 44 -12.97 17.28 6.13
N ILE A 45 -13.21 16.34 7.04
CA ILE A 45 -12.92 14.92 6.82
C ILE A 45 -14.21 14.11 6.82
N TRP A 46 -14.34 13.27 5.81
CA TRP A 46 -15.39 12.27 5.68
C TRP A 46 -14.78 10.89 5.48
N VAL A 47 -15.46 9.87 5.98
CA VAL A 47 -15.08 8.47 5.79
C VAL A 47 -16.28 7.66 5.30
N GLY A 48 -16.03 6.59 4.54
CA GLY A 48 -17.07 5.67 4.09
C GLY A 48 -16.49 4.37 3.56
N SER A 49 -17.37 3.39 3.32
CA SER A 49 -16.97 2.07 2.83
C SER A 49 -16.90 2.04 1.30
N PRO A 50 -16.03 1.22 0.69
CA PRO A 50 -16.15 0.88 -0.74
C PRO A 50 -17.51 0.27 -1.11
N ASN A 51 -18.24 -0.34 -0.16
CA ASN A 51 -19.59 -0.88 -0.40
C ASN A 51 -20.65 0.19 -0.64
N ASP A 52 -20.39 1.40 -0.15
CA ASP A 52 -21.34 2.49 -0.16
C ASP A 52 -21.16 3.39 -1.38
N ILE A 53 -20.41 2.92 -2.38
CA ILE A 53 -20.10 3.66 -3.60
C ILE A 53 -21.02 3.21 -4.73
N CYS A 54 -21.65 4.18 -5.37
CA CYS A 54 -22.55 3.96 -6.49
C CYS A 54 -22.14 4.84 -7.67
N LEU A 55 -21.99 4.21 -8.84
CA LEU A 55 -21.86 4.93 -10.11
C LEU A 55 -23.27 5.15 -10.68
N SER A 56 -23.62 6.40 -10.94
CA SER A 56 -24.81 6.76 -11.70
C SER A 56 -24.36 7.65 -12.86
N GLU A 57 -24.58 7.16 -14.08
CA GLU A 57 -24.05 7.74 -15.32
C GLU A 57 -22.52 7.91 -15.27
N LYS A 58 -22.05 9.17 -15.20
CA LYS A 58 -20.63 9.56 -15.16
C LYS A 58 -20.23 10.09 -13.78
N ASN A 59 -21.10 9.96 -12.77
CA ASN A 59 -20.92 10.52 -11.44
C ASN A 59 -20.88 9.40 -10.40
N VAL A 60 -20.06 9.60 -9.37
CA VAL A 60 -19.96 8.68 -8.26
C VAL A 60 -20.57 9.36 -7.05
N TYR A 61 -21.47 8.62 -6.41
CA TYR A 61 -22.10 8.95 -5.17
C TYR A 61 -21.57 8.01 -4.10
N ALA A 62 -21.47 8.51 -2.88
CA ALA A 62 -21.09 7.70 -1.73
C ALA A 62 -21.97 8.05 -0.55
N LYS A 63 -22.22 7.04 0.29
CA LYS A 63 -22.66 7.24 1.66
C LYS A 63 -21.46 7.34 2.58
N GLY A 64 -21.46 8.31 3.48
CA GLY A 64 -20.36 8.49 4.41
C GLY A 64 -20.71 9.30 5.64
N TYR A 65 -19.71 9.45 6.51
CA TYR A 65 -19.85 10.05 7.83
C TYR A 65 -18.80 11.14 8.01
N LYS A 66 -19.23 12.32 8.47
CA LYS A 66 -18.30 13.38 8.87
C LYS A 66 -17.55 12.98 10.13
N VAL A 67 -16.24 13.20 10.17
CA VAL A 67 -15.44 13.04 11.38
C VAL A 67 -15.52 14.34 12.20
N LEU A 68 -16.10 14.25 13.39
CA LEU A 68 -16.47 15.41 14.21
C LEU A 68 -15.36 15.88 15.16
N GLY A 69 -14.35 15.05 15.40
CA GLY A 69 -13.32 15.31 16.40
C GLY A 69 -12.05 14.50 16.21
N SER A 70 -11.00 14.87 16.94
CA SER A 70 -9.72 14.15 16.98
C SER A 70 -9.82 12.77 17.65
N ASP A 71 -10.89 12.53 18.39
CA ASP A 71 -11.33 11.25 18.94
C ASP A 71 -11.94 10.31 17.88
N LEU A 72 -12.04 10.79 16.62
CA LEU A 72 -12.62 10.08 15.47
C LEU A 72 -14.13 9.81 15.60
N LYS A 73 -14.84 10.59 16.41
CA LYS A 73 -16.30 10.46 16.50
C LYS A 73 -16.97 10.74 15.16
N LEU A 74 -17.91 9.89 14.77
CA LEU A 74 -18.65 10.00 13.52
C LEU A 74 -19.98 10.76 13.72
N GLY A 75 -20.32 11.59 12.74
CA GLY A 75 -21.63 12.24 12.62
C GLY A 75 -22.71 11.32 12.05
N ARG A 76 -23.80 11.91 11.58
CA ARG A 76 -24.85 11.18 10.86
C ARG A 76 -24.35 10.75 9.48
N ALA A 77 -24.89 9.64 8.98
CA ALA A 77 -24.65 9.22 7.61
C ALA A 77 -25.32 10.21 6.64
N GLU A 78 -24.61 10.56 5.57
CA GLU A 78 -25.14 11.37 4.49
C GLU A 78 -24.72 10.78 3.14
N ASP A 79 -25.59 10.93 2.15
CA ASP A 79 -25.32 10.61 0.75
C ASP A 79 -24.85 11.86 0.02
N PHE A 80 -23.83 11.74 -0.82
CA PHE A 80 -23.29 12.87 -1.56
C PHE A 80 -22.60 12.45 -2.86
N ASN A 81 -22.53 13.38 -3.81
CA ASN A 81 -21.63 13.25 -4.95
C ASN A 81 -20.18 13.53 -4.49
N ILE A 82 -19.24 12.64 -4.85
CA ILE A 82 -17.85 12.76 -4.41
C ILE A 82 -17.13 13.99 -4.99
N LYS A 83 -17.72 14.67 -5.99
CA LYS A 83 -17.26 15.97 -6.52
C LYS A 83 -17.15 17.08 -5.47
N LYS A 84 -17.87 16.97 -4.36
CA LYS A 84 -17.80 17.96 -3.27
C LYS A 84 -16.43 18.00 -2.59
N PHE A 85 -15.61 16.96 -2.78
CA PHE A 85 -14.31 16.84 -2.14
C PHE A 85 -13.17 17.38 -2.99
N ASN A 86 -12.15 17.93 -2.33
CA ASN A 86 -10.86 18.22 -2.97
C ASN A 86 -10.05 16.95 -3.16
N PHE A 87 -10.03 16.07 -2.16
CA PHE A 87 -9.22 14.86 -2.13
C PHE A 87 -10.06 13.61 -1.86
N PHE A 88 -9.67 12.49 -2.46
CA PHE A 88 -10.27 11.19 -2.23
C PHE A 88 -9.20 10.15 -2.00
N PHE A 89 -9.16 9.57 -0.81
CA PHE A 89 -8.23 8.51 -0.46
C PHE A 89 -8.87 7.14 -0.68
N ILE A 90 -8.18 6.27 -1.40
CA ILE A 90 -8.50 4.84 -1.53
C ILE A 90 -7.58 4.11 -0.54
N ARG A 91 -8.13 3.70 0.61
CA ARG A 91 -7.36 3.21 1.77
C ARG A 91 -7.93 1.93 2.37
N GLN A 92 -8.91 1.31 1.72
CA GLN A 92 -9.31 -0.05 2.07
C GLN A 92 -8.13 -1.00 1.86
N ASP A 93 -8.04 -1.97 2.75
CA ASP A 93 -7.02 -2.99 2.71
C ASP A 93 -7.25 -4.01 1.57
N PRO A 94 -6.17 -4.59 1.01
CA PRO A 94 -6.25 -5.82 0.23
C PRO A 94 -6.99 -6.95 0.98
N PRO A 95 -7.56 -7.95 0.27
CA PRO A 95 -7.11 -8.43 -1.03
C PRO A 95 -7.50 -7.52 -2.22
N PHE A 96 -6.64 -7.49 -3.24
CA PHE A 96 -6.99 -6.90 -4.54
C PHE A 96 -7.82 -7.90 -5.36
N ASP A 97 -9.08 -8.05 -4.98
CA ASP A 97 -10.03 -8.97 -5.62
C ASP A 97 -10.86 -8.27 -6.72
N LEU A 98 -11.81 -9.00 -7.32
CA LEU A 98 -12.73 -8.42 -8.31
C LEU A 98 -13.54 -7.24 -7.76
N ARG A 99 -13.82 -7.20 -6.46
CA ARG A 99 -14.55 -6.10 -5.84
C ARG A 99 -13.66 -4.85 -5.75
N TYR A 100 -12.40 -4.99 -5.35
CA TYR A 100 -11.43 -3.90 -5.36
C TYR A 100 -11.22 -3.39 -6.81
N LEU A 101 -11.02 -4.31 -7.75
CA LEU A 101 -10.84 -4.00 -9.18
C LEU A 101 -12.04 -3.22 -9.74
N THR A 102 -13.27 -3.70 -9.52
CA THR A 102 -14.50 -3.01 -9.94
C THR A 102 -14.64 -1.65 -9.29
N ASN A 103 -14.29 -1.51 -8.01
CA ASN A 103 -14.27 -0.21 -7.35
C ASN A 103 -13.30 0.76 -8.05
N CYS A 104 -12.10 0.31 -8.43
CA CYS A 104 -11.17 1.12 -9.21
C CYS A 104 -11.76 1.54 -10.57
N TYR A 105 -12.45 0.65 -11.30
CA TYR A 105 -13.11 1.01 -12.55
C TYR A 105 -14.20 2.08 -12.35
N ILE A 106 -15.03 1.96 -11.31
CA ILE A 106 -16.06 2.96 -10.98
C ILE A 106 -15.43 4.33 -10.75
N LEU A 107 -14.39 4.40 -9.93
CA LEU A 107 -13.70 5.66 -9.63
C LEU A 107 -12.95 6.22 -10.84
N GLU A 108 -12.40 5.36 -11.71
CA GLU A 108 -11.78 5.77 -12.96
C GLU A 108 -12.78 6.39 -13.94
N ILE A 109 -13.97 5.80 -14.08
CA ILE A 109 -15.05 6.37 -14.91
C ILE A 109 -15.39 7.77 -14.40
N HIS A 110 -15.56 7.94 -13.08
CA HIS A 110 -15.76 9.27 -12.50
C HIS A 110 -14.65 10.24 -12.90
N LYS A 111 -13.40 9.85 -12.66
CA LYS A 111 -12.22 10.68 -12.93
C LYS A 111 -12.09 11.05 -14.42
N LYS A 112 -12.55 10.17 -15.33
CA LYS A 112 -12.51 10.43 -16.78
C LYS A 112 -13.42 11.59 -17.19
N PHE A 113 -14.55 11.76 -16.52
CA PHE A 113 -15.55 12.77 -16.88
C PHE A 113 -15.59 13.98 -15.94
N ASN A 114 -14.80 13.96 -14.85
CA ASN A 114 -14.84 14.96 -13.80
C ASN A 114 -13.44 15.30 -13.28
N ASN A 115 -13.20 16.57 -12.97
CA ASN A 115 -11.90 17.06 -12.51
C ASN A 115 -11.69 16.96 -10.98
N LYS A 116 -12.73 16.58 -10.23
CA LYS A 116 -12.69 16.40 -8.78
C LYS A 116 -13.32 15.06 -8.42
N PRO A 117 -12.87 14.41 -7.33
CA PRO A 117 -11.76 14.81 -6.46
C PRO A 117 -10.38 14.42 -7.04
N TYR A 118 -9.29 14.95 -6.46
CA TYR A 118 -7.95 14.40 -6.69
C TYR A 118 -7.80 13.09 -5.91
N PHE A 119 -7.51 11.99 -6.60
CA PHE A 119 -7.43 10.65 -5.99
C PHE A 119 -6.04 10.33 -5.43
N ILE A 120 -5.99 9.69 -4.25
CA ILE A 120 -4.78 9.23 -3.56
C ILE A 120 -4.93 7.76 -3.14
N ASN A 121 -4.27 6.80 -3.79
CA ASN A 121 -3.63 6.92 -5.10
C ASN A 121 -4.68 6.98 -6.23
N ASP A 122 -4.22 7.25 -7.46
CA ASP A 122 -5.09 7.23 -8.62
C ASP A 122 -5.66 5.81 -8.88
N PRO A 123 -6.98 5.64 -9.08
CA PRO A 123 -7.60 4.33 -9.24
C PRO A 123 -7.08 3.56 -10.47
N ASN A 124 -6.71 4.25 -11.56
CA ASN A 124 -6.10 3.61 -12.72
C ASN A 124 -4.68 3.13 -12.43
N GLY A 125 -3.90 3.93 -11.68
CA GLY A 125 -2.58 3.55 -11.21
C GLY A 125 -2.64 2.31 -10.32
N ILE A 126 -3.54 2.30 -9.33
CA ILE A 126 -3.71 1.14 -8.44
C ILE A 126 -4.09 -0.12 -9.22
N LYS A 127 -5.05 0.01 -10.14
CA LYS A 127 -5.55 -1.11 -10.96
C LYS A 127 -4.46 -1.76 -11.83
N ASN A 128 -3.65 -0.95 -12.50
CA ASN A 128 -2.68 -1.45 -13.47
C ASN A 128 -1.35 -1.89 -12.82
N PHE A 129 -1.08 -1.43 -11.60
CA PHE A 129 0.21 -1.63 -10.92
C PHE A 129 0.04 -2.24 -9.54
N THR A 130 -0.54 -3.44 -9.50
CA THR A 130 -0.77 -4.20 -8.26
C THR A 130 0.54 -4.69 -7.62
N GLU A 131 0.51 -4.99 -6.32
CA GLU A 131 1.70 -4.87 -5.45
C GLU A 131 2.85 -5.84 -5.77
N LYS A 132 2.52 -7.04 -6.26
CA LYS A 132 3.49 -8.09 -6.64
C LYS A 132 3.72 -8.21 -8.15
N ILE A 133 2.85 -7.60 -8.97
CA ILE A 133 3.04 -7.51 -10.42
C ILE A 133 3.90 -6.30 -10.78
N PHE A 134 3.68 -5.16 -10.12
CA PHE A 134 4.38 -3.92 -10.42
C PHE A 134 5.91 -4.04 -10.31
N PRO A 135 6.49 -4.70 -9.31
CA PRO A 135 7.94 -4.91 -9.26
C PRO A 135 8.51 -5.62 -10.49
N LEU A 136 7.72 -6.46 -11.20
CA LEU A 136 8.20 -7.24 -12.36
C LEU A 136 8.62 -6.36 -13.54
N TYR A 137 8.12 -5.12 -13.62
CA TYR A 137 8.61 -4.11 -14.57
C TYR A 137 10.06 -3.68 -14.31
N PHE A 138 10.62 -4.06 -13.17
CA PHE A 138 11.97 -3.76 -12.69
C PHE A 138 12.70 -5.04 -12.27
N SER A 139 12.53 -6.11 -13.04
CA SER A 139 13.05 -7.45 -12.71
C SER A 139 14.55 -7.49 -12.37
N GLU A 140 15.34 -6.55 -12.90
CA GLU A 140 16.76 -6.36 -12.62
C GLU A 140 17.05 -5.90 -11.17
N LEU A 141 16.08 -5.25 -10.53
CA LEU A 141 16.15 -4.79 -9.14
C LEU A 141 15.65 -5.84 -8.13
N MET A 142 15.00 -6.90 -8.62
CA MET A 142 14.40 -7.95 -7.80
C MET A 142 15.33 -9.14 -7.56
N PRO A 143 15.07 -9.98 -6.53
CA PRO A 143 15.53 -11.37 -6.56
C PRO A 143 14.93 -12.11 -7.76
N LYS A 144 15.52 -13.25 -8.16
CA LYS A 144 14.97 -14.04 -9.26
C LYS A 144 13.51 -14.41 -8.96
N THR A 145 12.61 -13.98 -9.84
CA THR A 145 11.16 -14.05 -9.63
C THR A 145 10.51 -14.60 -10.90
N TYR A 146 9.58 -15.51 -10.70
CA TYR A 146 8.81 -16.19 -11.74
C TYR A 146 7.33 -16.15 -11.35
N LEU A 147 6.44 -16.21 -12.35
CA LEU A 147 5.00 -16.26 -12.15
C LEU A 147 4.44 -17.37 -13.04
N CYS A 148 3.99 -18.46 -12.44
CA CYS A 148 3.46 -19.60 -13.19
C CYS A 148 2.55 -20.50 -12.35
N GLU A 149 1.83 -21.38 -13.05
CA GLU A 149 1.01 -22.46 -12.48
C GLU A 149 1.58 -23.85 -12.80
N ASP A 150 2.62 -23.92 -13.64
CA ASP A 150 3.24 -25.18 -14.04
C ASP A 150 4.10 -25.77 -12.92
N GLU A 151 3.62 -26.87 -12.33
CA GLU A 151 4.32 -27.62 -11.28
C GLU A 151 5.68 -28.18 -11.75
N VAL A 152 5.78 -28.64 -13.01
CA VAL A 152 7.03 -29.21 -13.55
C VAL A 152 8.09 -28.12 -13.65
N PHE A 153 7.70 -26.94 -14.12
CA PHE A 153 8.57 -25.78 -14.14
C PHE A 153 8.95 -25.34 -12.72
N PHE A 154 8.00 -25.29 -11.78
CA PHE A 154 8.27 -25.01 -10.36
C PHE A 154 9.30 -25.98 -9.76
N LEU A 155 9.17 -27.28 -10.00
CA LEU A 155 10.13 -28.28 -9.52
C LEU A 155 11.54 -28.10 -10.12
N THR A 156 11.62 -27.66 -11.38
CA THR A 156 12.89 -27.30 -12.03
C THR A 156 13.55 -26.12 -11.33
N LEU A 157 12.77 -25.09 -10.98
CA LEU A 157 13.25 -23.94 -10.20
C LEU A 157 13.67 -24.34 -8.79
N LEU A 158 12.90 -25.19 -8.11
CA LEU A 158 13.20 -25.64 -6.75
C LEU A 158 14.53 -26.40 -6.70
N LYS A 159 14.76 -27.29 -7.67
CA LYS A 159 16.02 -28.02 -7.82
C LYS A 159 17.20 -27.06 -8.04
N LYS A 160 17.01 -26.02 -8.84
CA LYS A 160 18.05 -25.03 -9.16
C LYS A 160 18.39 -24.12 -7.97
N HIS A 161 17.39 -23.59 -7.29
CA HIS A 161 17.56 -22.55 -6.27
C HIS A 161 17.61 -23.07 -4.83
N LYS A 162 17.28 -24.35 -4.60
CA LYS A 162 17.23 -25.06 -3.31
C LYS A 162 16.20 -24.53 -2.32
N ASN A 163 16.08 -23.22 -2.14
CA ASN A 163 15.10 -22.57 -1.27
C ASN A 163 14.37 -21.48 -2.06
N LEU A 164 13.04 -21.52 -2.01
CA LEU A 164 12.17 -20.57 -2.70
C LEU A 164 11.13 -20.02 -1.73
N VAL A 165 10.58 -18.86 -2.09
CA VAL A 165 9.39 -18.28 -1.48
C VAL A 165 8.27 -18.33 -2.51
N LEU A 166 7.15 -18.91 -2.13
CA LEU A 166 5.91 -18.89 -2.88
C LEU A 166 5.02 -17.78 -2.32
N LYS A 167 4.38 -16.99 -3.19
CA LYS A 167 3.45 -15.93 -2.78
C LYS A 167 2.21 -15.93 -3.67
N THR A 168 1.04 -15.72 -3.09
CA THR A 168 -0.16 -15.29 -3.83
C THR A 168 0.01 -13.84 -4.30
N LEU A 169 -0.68 -13.45 -5.38
CA LEU A 169 -0.54 -12.15 -6.04
C LEU A 169 -1.19 -10.99 -5.27
N TYR A 170 -2.40 -11.21 -4.74
CA TYR A 170 -3.31 -10.10 -4.41
C TYR A 170 -3.56 -9.89 -2.91
N ASN A 171 -3.00 -10.75 -2.06
CA ASN A 171 -3.13 -10.65 -0.60
C ASN A 171 -2.00 -9.82 0.01
N LYS A 172 -2.20 -9.39 1.25
CA LYS A 172 -1.26 -8.55 2.00
C LYS A 172 -0.68 -9.27 3.22
N GLY A 173 0.35 -8.67 3.79
CA GLY A 173 0.75 -8.96 5.17
C GLY A 173 1.31 -10.37 5.39
N GLY A 174 1.89 -10.99 4.38
CA GLY A 174 2.45 -12.35 4.50
C GLY A 174 1.40 -13.47 4.43
N ASP A 175 0.13 -13.13 4.18
CA ASP A 175 -0.90 -14.10 3.82
C ASP A 175 -0.58 -14.73 2.46
N GLY A 176 -0.73 -16.05 2.37
CA GLY A 176 -0.34 -16.85 1.20
C GLY A 176 1.15 -16.76 0.85
N VAL A 177 2.04 -16.54 1.83
CA VAL A 177 3.50 -16.55 1.66
C VAL A 177 4.11 -17.77 2.33
N GLU A 178 4.74 -18.64 1.55
CA GLU A 178 5.32 -19.91 2.03
C GLU A 178 6.81 -20.01 1.67
N LYS A 179 7.64 -20.45 2.61
CA LYS A 179 9.04 -20.82 2.32
C LYS A 179 9.09 -22.32 2.04
N VAL A 180 9.59 -22.69 0.87
CA VAL A 180 9.71 -24.09 0.45
C VAL A 180 11.17 -24.44 0.16
N SER A 181 11.51 -25.72 0.32
CA SER A 181 12.88 -26.20 0.17
C SER A 181 12.94 -27.51 -0.60
N GLN A 182 14.01 -27.67 -1.38
CA GLN A 182 14.34 -28.90 -2.09
C GLN A 182 14.57 -30.09 -1.14
N SER A 183 14.87 -29.83 0.14
CA SER A 183 14.97 -30.88 1.16
C SER A 183 13.61 -31.54 1.49
N ASN A 184 12.49 -30.89 1.15
CA ASN A 184 11.15 -31.43 1.36
C ASN A 184 10.22 -31.11 0.18
N ILE A 185 10.45 -31.81 -0.94
CA ILE A 185 9.69 -31.65 -2.18
C ILE A 185 8.19 -31.90 -1.98
N LYS A 186 7.80 -32.88 -1.14
CA LYS A 186 6.39 -33.20 -0.88
C LYS A 186 5.64 -32.01 -0.28
N ILE A 187 6.24 -31.33 0.70
CA ILE A 187 5.65 -30.10 1.27
C ILE A 187 5.67 -28.98 0.23
N ALA A 188 6.75 -28.82 -0.52
CA ALA A 188 6.88 -27.77 -1.53
C ALA A 188 5.75 -27.84 -2.59
N VAL A 189 5.50 -29.02 -3.16
CA VAL A 189 4.40 -29.28 -4.11
C VAL A 189 3.04 -29.05 -3.47
N LYS A 190 2.84 -29.53 -2.24
CA LYS A 190 1.58 -29.29 -1.51
C LYS A 190 1.30 -27.80 -1.35
N CYS A 191 2.30 -27.01 -0.92
CA CYS A 191 2.15 -25.55 -0.77
C CYS A 191 1.83 -24.89 -2.11
N PHE A 192 2.57 -25.23 -3.17
CA PHE A 192 2.35 -24.70 -4.52
C PHE A 192 0.91 -24.95 -5.01
N ASN A 193 0.45 -26.20 -4.99
CA ASN A 193 -0.90 -26.57 -5.42
C ASN A 193 -1.99 -25.99 -4.51
N SER A 194 -1.72 -25.87 -3.20
CA SER A 194 -2.68 -25.25 -2.27
C SER A 194 -2.88 -23.77 -2.58
N LEU A 195 -1.81 -23.03 -2.93
CA LEU A 195 -1.93 -21.62 -3.31
C LEU A 195 -2.73 -21.47 -4.61
N ILE A 196 -2.46 -22.28 -5.62
CA ILE A 196 -3.21 -22.24 -6.90
C ILE A 196 -4.68 -22.55 -6.65
N ASN A 197 -4.98 -23.65 -5.95
CA ASN A 197 -6.37 -24.08 -5.73
C ASN A 197 -7.18 -23.09 -4.88
N TYR A 198 -6.54 -22.43 -3.91
CA TYR A 198 -7.23 -21.50 -3.02
C TYR A 198 -7.43 -20.12 -3.66
N TYR A 199 -6.42 -19.60 -4.36
CA TYR A 199 -6.44 -18.24 -4.92
C TYR A 199 -6.85 -18.19 -6.40
N SER A 200 -6.84 -19.32 -7.10
CA SER A 200 -7.21 -19.46 -8.52
C SER A 200 -6.45 -18.52 -9.44
N VAL A 201 -5.15 -18.31 -9.16
CA VAL A 201 -4.24 -17.45 -9.92
C VAL A 201 -2.81 -18.02 -9.89
N PRO A 202 -1.93 -17.58 -10.81
CA PRO A 202 -0.53 -18.02 -10.79
C PRO A 202 0.20 -17.66 -9.51
N VAL A 203 1.16 -18.51 -9.14
CA VAL A 203 1.98 -18.34 -7.94
C VAL A 203 3.23 -17.55 -8.29
N VAL A 204 3.55 -16.55 -7.47
CA VAL A 204 4.85 -15.88 -7.53
C VAL A 204 5.87 -16.81 -6.87
N ILE A 205 6.86 -17.26 -7.65
CA ILE A 205 7.97 -18.08 -7.19
C ILE A 205 9.22 -17.19 -7.15
N GLN A 206 9.78 -16.99 -5.97
CA GLN A 206 10.90 -16.07 -5.77
C GLN A 206 12.05 -16.75 -5.05
N GLU A 207 13.29 -16.42 -5.43
CA GLU A 207 14.49 -16.84 -4.70
C GLU A 207 14.41 -16.41 -3.22
N PHE A 208 14.70 -17.33 -2.30
CA PHE A 208 14.74 -17.02 -0.88
C PHE A 208 16.02 -16.23 -0.53
N LEU A 209 15.85 -15.02 -0.02
CA LEU A 209 16.94 -14.17 0.44
C LEU A 209 17.24 -14.44 1.92
N GLU A 210 18.33 -15.14 2.22
CA GLU A 210 18.72 -15.47 3.60
C GLU A 210 18.92 -14.24 4.49
N ASP A 211 19.27 -13.11 3.89
CA ASP A 211 19.48 -11.84 4.56
C ASP A 211 18.20 -11.23 5.15
N VAL A 212 17.03 -11.80 4.87
CA VAL A 212 15.77 -11.41 5.54
C VAL A 212 15.88 -11.53 7.08
N LYS A 213 16.78 -12.38 7.59
CA LYS A 213 17.11 -12.45 9.03
C LYS A 213 17.65 -11.14 9.60
N PHE A 214 18.28 -10.31 8.77
CA PHE A 214 18.75 -8.96 9.12
C PHE A 214 17.67 -7.90 8.93
N GLY A 215 16.57 -8.26 8.25
CA GLY A 215 15.34 -7.51 8.18
C GLY A 215 14.87 -7.21 6.75
N ASP A 216 13.65 -6.71 6.70
CA ASP A 216 12.91 -6.28 5.52
C ASP A 216 12.56 -4.80 5.70
N LYS A 217 13.26 -3.95 4.96
CA LYS A 217 13.09 -2.50 5.06
C LYS A 217 11.82 -2.07 4.36
N ARG A 218 10.91 -1.45 5.13
CA ARG A 218 9.74 -0.71 4.62
C ARG A 218 10.15 0.74 4.40
N CYS A 219 10.24 1.16 3.14
CA CYS A 219 10.45 2.56 2.78
C CYS A 219 9.16 3.18 2.24
N ILE A 220 8.82 4.37 2.72
CA ILE A 220 7.66 5.13 2.28
C ILE A 220 8.10 6.22 1.31
N LEU A 221 7.42 6.30 0.17
CA LEU A 221 7.61 7.30 -0.86
C LEU A 221 6.39 8.22 -0.95
N LEU A 222 6.64 9.53 -1.07
CA LEU A 222 5.63 10.54 -1.33
C LEU A 222 5.97 11.32 -2.61
N ASP A 223 5.07 11.23 -3.60
CA ASP A 223 5.27 11.78 -4.94
C ASP A 223 6.57 11.25 -5.57
N GLY A 224 6.83 9.95 -5.40
CA GLY A 224 8.02 9.25 -5.90
C GLY A 224 9.33 9.50 -5.14
N SER A 225 9.35 10.35 -4.12
CA SER A 225 10.56 10.57 -3.29
C SER A 225 10.50 9.80 -1.97
N PRO A 226 11.57 9.12 -1.52
CA PRO A 226 11.60 8.46 -0.22
C PRO A 226 11.54 9.50 0.91
N VAL A 227 10.66 9.27 1.88
CA VAL A 227 10.44 10.20 3.01
C VAL A 227 10.65 9.57 4.39
N GLY A 228 10.74 8.24 4.45
CA GLY A 228 11.08 7.55 5.69
C GLY A 228 11.27 6.06 5.45
N VAL A 229 12.02 5.43 6.34
CA VAL A 229 12.32 4.00 6.27
C VAL A 229 12.45 3.42 7.67
N ILE A 230 11.95 2.21 7.84
CA ILE A 230 12.18 1.37 9.02
C ILE A 230 12.65 0.00 8.56
N ASN A 231 13.50 -0.66 9.36
CA ASN A 231 13.84 -2.04 9.15
C ASN A 231 12.91 -2.92 9.99
N ARG A 232 12.18 -3.84 9.38
CA ARG A 232 11.33 -4.79 10.10
C ARG A 232 12.11 -6.08 10.27
N ILE A 233 12.33 -6.50 11.51
CA ILE A 233 13.11 -7.71 11.81
C ILE A 233 12.14 -8.82 12.20
N PRO A 234 12.23 -10.00 11.56
CA PRO A 234 11.37 -11.13 11.90
C PRO A 234 11.66 -11.64 13.31
N ILE A 235 10.68 -12.33 13.90
CA ILE A 235 10.88 -13.06 15.16
C ILE A 235 11.94 -14.14 14.94
N LYS A 236 12.73 -14.45 15.98
CA LYS A 236 13.75 -15.52 15.90
C LYS A 236 13.08 -16.85 15.49
N GLY A 237 13.55 -17.43 14.40
CA GLY A 237 13.00 -18.68 13.82
C GLY A 237 11.99 -18.45 12.70
N GLU A 238 11.43 -17.24 12.59
CA GLU A 238 10.52 -16.85 11.52
C GLU A 238 11.27 -16.13 10.39
N PHE A 239 10.69 -16.16 9.18
CA PHE A 239 11.21 -15.39 8.04
C PHE A 239 10.30 -14.22 7.66
N LYS A 240 9.05 -14.20 8.11
CA LYS A 240 8.11 -13.10 7.86
C LYS A 240 8.38 -11.97 8.83
N ALA A 241 8.71 -10.79 8.29
CA ALA A 241 9.10 -9.63 9.09
C ALA A 241 7.95 -8.65 9.35
N ASN A 242 6.73 -8.94 8.88
CA ASN A 242 5.62 -8.00 8.99
C ASN A 242 5.29 -7.68 10.46
N LEU A 243 5.03 -6.39 10.74
CA LEU A 243 4.83 -5.90 12.11
C LEU A 243 3.57 -6.47 12.78
N HIS A 244 2.52 -6.75 12.02
CA HIS A 244 1.30 -7.37 12.53
C HIS A 244 1.49 -8.85 12.90
N LEU A 245 2.57 -9.48 12.44
CA LEU A 245 2.99 -10.83 12.85
C LEU A 245 4.00 -10.81 14.00
N GLY A 246 4.18 -9.66 14.67
CA GLY A 246 5.09 -9.50 15.80
C GLY A 246 6.54 -9.19 15.43
N GLY A 247 6.83 -8.89 14.16
CA GLY A 247 8.12 -8.35 13.75
C GLY A 247 8.45 -7.04 14.46
N GLN A 248 9.74 -6.79 14.71
CA GLN A 248 10.19 -5.59 15.43
C GLN A 248 10.67 -4.53 14.44
N ALA A 249 10.15 -3.30 14.59
CA ALA A 249 10.65 -2.16 13.81
C ALA A 249 11.93 -1.60 14.45
N LYS A 250 12.97 -1.40 13.64
CA LYS A 250 14.23 -0.74 14.04
C LYS A 250 14.56 0.42 13.13
N ARG A 251 15.27 1.41 13.68
CA ARG A 251 15.78 2.55 12.92
C ARG A 251 16.79 2.07 11.87
N THR A 252 16.72 2.63 10.67
CA THR A 252 17.66 2.35 9.58
C THR A 252 17.76 3.56 8.65
N SER A 253 18.68 3.49 7.69
CA SER A 253 18.75 4.36 6.53
C SER A 253 18.74 3.54 5.23
N LEU A 254 18.48 4.22 4.10
CA LEU A 254 18.64 3.64 2.77
C LEU A 254 20.12 3.66 2.38
N THR A 255 20.61 2.55 1.83
CA THR A 255 21.95 2.49 1.21
C THR A 255 22.00 3.28 -0.10
N LYS A 256 23.20 3.41 -0.69
CA LYS A 256 23.36 4.07 -1.99
C LYS A 256 22.57 3.36 -3.10
N ASN A 257 22.54 2.03 -3.09
CA ASN A 257 21.83 1.25 -4.09
C ASN A 257 20.31 1.30 -3.87
N GLU A 258 19.85 1.24 -2.62
CA GLU A 258 18.41 1.39 -2.30
C GLU A 258 17.87 2.78 -2.69
N LYS A 259 18.68 3.83 -2.56
CA LYS A 259 18.33 5.17 -3.08
C LYS A 259 18.22 5.19 -4.60
N LYS A 260 19.10 4.49 -5.32
CA LYS A 260 19.00 4.36 -6.78
C LYS A 260 17.70 3.65 -7.19
N ILE A 261 17.28 2.60 -6.47
CA ILE A 261 15.98 1.96 -6.70
C ILE A 261 14.86 3.00 -6.61
N CYS A 262 14.86 3.84 -5.58
CA CYS A 262 13.86 4.90 -5.45
C CYS A 262 13.85 5.87 -6.65
N GLU A 263 15.03 6.27 -7.15
CA GLU A 263 15.13 7.15 -8.32
C GLU A 263 14.66 6.46 -9.62
N VAL A 264 14.88 5.15 -9.78
CA VAL A 264 14.35 4.38 -10.92
C VAL A 264 12.83 4.28 -10.88
N LEU A 265 12.23 4.09 -9.69
CA LEU A 265 10.78 4.00 -9.54
C LEU A 265 10.07 5.34 -9.72
N LYS A 266 10.71 6.45 -9.33
CA LYS A 266 10.08 7.77 -9.26
C LYS A 266 9.37 8.23 -10.54
N PRO A 267 9.93 8.11 -11.77
CA PRO A 267 9.25 8.53 -12.99
C PRO A 267 7.92 7.80 -13.21
N ILE A 268 7.89 6.48 -13.03
CA ILE A 268 6.66 5.70 -13.23
C ILE A 268 5.64 6.01 -12.14
N LEU A 269 6.06 6.15 -10.88
CA LEU A 269 5.14 6.46 -9.78
C LEU A 269 4.45 7.82 -10.00
N LYS A 270 5.19 8.80 -10.53
CA LYS A 270 4.63 10.11 -10.89
C LYS A 270 3.69 10.04 -12.09
N LYS A 271 4.11 9.37 -13.16
CA LYS A 271 3.31 9.20 -14.39
C LYS A 271 1.96 8.56 -14.07
N GLU A 272 1.98 7.51 -13.26
CA GLU A 272 0.81 6.71 -12.90
C GLU A 272 0.07 7.28 -11.67
N LYS A 273 0.46 8.47 -11.19
CA LYS A 273 -0.16 9.21 -10.08
C LYS A 273 -0.27 8.37 -8.80
N LEU A 274 0.72 7.53 -8.56
CA LEU A 274 0.92 6.75 -7.34
C LEU A 274 1.68 7.61 -6.32
N PHE A 275 0.91 8.45 -5.63
CA PHE A 275 1.42 9.50 -4.75
C PHE A 275 1.95 8.97 -3.41
N PHE A 276 1.28 8.00 -2.79
CA PHE A 276 1.65 7.43 -1.49
C PHE A 276 1.92 5.94 -1.65
N VAL A 277 3.20 5.54 -1.60
CA VAL A 277 3.66 4.19 -1.95
C VAL A 277 4.59 3.68 -0.85
N GLY A 278 4.51 2.39 -0.54
CA GLY A 278 5.48 1.70 0.31
C GLY A 278 6.27 0.68 -0.50
N ILE A 279 7.59 0.65 -0.43
CA ILE A 279 8.41 -0.41 -1.05
C ILE A 279 9.09 -1.25 0.03
N ASP A 280 9.27 -2.52 -0.29
CA ASP A 280 9.92 -3.51 0.58
C ASP A 280 11.26 -3.94 -0.01
N LEU A 281 12.31 -3.80 0.79
CA LEU A 281 13.69 -4.01 0.38
C LEU A 281 14.37 -5.03 1.29
N ILE A 282 14.94 -6.08 0.70
CA ILE A 282 15.76 -7.08 1.41
C ILE A 282 17.10 -7.16 0.70
N ASN A 283 18.19 -6.94 1.43
CA ASN A 283 19.56 -6.91 0.90
C ASN A 283 19.68 -6.13 -0.43
N GLU A 284 19.23 -4.87 -0.42
CA GLU A 284 19.24 -3.99 -1.59
C GLU A 284 18.45 -4.50 -2.81
N ARG A 285 17.54 -5.48 -2.64
CA ARG A 285 16.64 -5.98 -3.67
C ARG A 285 15.21 -5.55 -3.40
N LEU A 286 14.51 -5.14 -4.46
CA LEU A 286 13.09 -4.81 -4.43
C LEU A 286 12.24 -6.08 -4.39
N THR A 287 11.36 -6.20 -3.41
CA THR A 287 10.51 -7.39 -3.24
C THR A 287 9.03 -7.12 -3.45
N GLU A 288 8.56 -5.91 -3.15
CA GLU A 288 7.16 -5.50 -3.30
C GLU A 288 7.05 -3.97 -3.47
N ILE A 289 6.04 -3.51 -4.22
CA ILE A 289 5.65 -2.09 -4.31
C ILE A 289 4.18 -1.99 -3.89
N ASN A 290 3.92 -1.58 -2.66
CA ASN A 290 2.59 -1.44 -2.06
C ASN A 290 1.95 -0.10 -2.47
N VAL A 291 0.91 -0.16 -3.30
CA VAL A 291 0.21 1.02 -3.85
C VAL A 291 -1.20 1.20 -3.32
N THR A 292 -1.74 0.21 -2.60
CA THR A 292 -3.13 0.21 -2.11
C THR A 292 -3.23 0.99 -0.80
N SER A 293 -2.89 0.34 0.32
CA SER A 293 -2.96 0.90 1.66
C SER A 293 -1.62 0.75 2.40
N PRO A 294 -0.50 1.32 1.90
CA PRO A 294 0.80 1.16 2.56
C PRO A 294 0.76 1.63 4.02
N THR A 295 1.35 0.81 4.89
CA THR A 295 1.49 1.03 6.34
C THR A 295 2.94 1.27 6.75
N GLY A 296 3.15 1.73 7.98
CA GLY A 296 4.50 1.91 8.57
C GLY A 296 4.81 3.35 8.99
N ILE A 297 3.94 4.32 8.68
CA ILE A 297 4.23 5.73 8.95
C ILE A 297 4.24 6.06 10.45
N VAL A 298 3.42 5.35 11.24
CA VAL A 298 3.38 5.53 12.70
C VAL A 298 4.70 5.04 13.31
N GLN A 299 5.16 3.86 12.92
CA GLN A 299 6.42 3.31 13.44
C GLN A 299 7.62 4.13 12.99
N ILE A 300 7.60 4.67 11.76
CA ILE A 300 8.62 5.63 11.33
C ILE A 300 8.60 6.89 12.21
N GLN A 301 7.42 7.39 12.56
CA GLN A 301 7.32 8.54 13.47
C GLN A 301 7.84 8.19 14.87
N ASP A 302 7.47 7.05 15.44
CA ASP A 302 7.88 6.64 16.79
C ASP A 302 9.38 6.39 16.90
N ILE A 303 9.99 5.80 15.86
CA ILE A 303 11.40 5.37 15.88
C ILE A 303 12.35 6.44 15.36
N ALA A 304 11.94 7.18 14.32
CA ALA A 304 12.80 8.14 13.63
C ALA A 304 12.36 9.60 13.82
N GLY A 305 11.22 9.86 14.48
CA GLY A 305 10.69 11.20 14.70
C GLY A 305 10.11 11.86 13.44
N ILE A 306 9.94 11.10 12.34
CA ILE A 306 9.51 11.65 11.05
C ILE A 306 8.00 11.51 10.90
N ASN A 307 7.27 12.62 10.99
CA ASN A 307 5.83 12.66 10.78
C ASN A 307 5.48 12.70 9.29
N ILE A 308 5.42 11.53 8.66
CA ILE A 308 5.09 11.38 7.24
C ILE A 308 3.66 11.84 6.93
N ALA A 309 2.69 11.62 7.82
CA ALA A 309 1.30 12.05 7.62
C ALA A 309 1.21 13.58 7.44
N LYS A 310 1.99 14.34 8.22
CA LYS A 310 2.13 15.79 8.07
C LYS A 310 2.76 16.16 6.72
N MET A 311 3.85 15.50 6.34
CA MET A 311 4.54 15.74 5.04
C MET A 311 3.62 15.45 3.85
N LEU A 312 2.81 14.39 3.95
CA LEU A 312 1.82 13.98 2.96
C LEU A 312 0.82 15.11 2.73
N TRP A 313 0.21 15.64 3.79
CA TRP A 313 -0.73 16.75 3.68
C TRP A 313 -0.08 18.05 3.17
N GLU A 314 1.13 18.37 3.61
CA GLU A 314 1.85 19.55 3.12
C GLU A 314 2.09 19.49 1.60
N LYS A 315 2.44 18.30 1.08
CA LYS A 315 2.57 18.07 -0.36
C LYS A 315 1.23 18.15 -1.09
N LEU A 316 0.17 17.55 -0.55
CA LEU A 316 -1.17 17.58 -1.19
C LEU A 316 -1.75 18.99 -1.25
N ILE A 317 -1.67 19.75 -0.15
CA ILE A 317 -2.13 21.14 -0.10
C ILE A 317 -1.37 21.97 -1.13
N LYS A 318 -0.04 21.84 -1.20
CA LYS A 318 0.77 22.53 -2.21
C LYS A 318 0.34 22.16 -3.63
N LYS A 319 -0.01 20.90 -3.88
CA LYS A 319 -0.44 20.41 -5.20
C LYS A 319 -1.84 20.87 -5.60
N ASN A 320 -2.75 21.07 -4.64
CA ASN A 320 -4.10 21.59 -4.92
C ASN A 320 -4.14 23.11 -5.14
N LEU A 321 -3.11 23.84 -4.69
CA LEU A 321 -2.95 25.28 -4.94
C LEU A 321 -2.32 25.59 -6.31
N LEU A 322 -1.87 24.56 -7.03
CA LEU A 322 -1.27 24.62 -8.37
C LEU A 322 -2.25 24.04 -9.38
#